data_AF-A0A8X6W1V7-F1
#
_entry.id   AF-A0A8X6W1V7-F1
#
_cell.length_a   1.000
_cell.length_b   1.000
_cell.length_c   1.000
_cell.angle_alpha   90.00
_cell.angle_beta   90.00
_cell.angle_gamma   90.00
#
_symmetry.space_group_name_H-M   'P 1'
#
loop_
_entity.id
_entity.type
_entity.pdbx_description
1 polymer ?
#
loop_
_entity_poly.entity_id
_entity_poly.type
_entity_poly.pdbx_seq_one_letter_code
_entity_poly.pdbx_strand_id
1 'polypeptide(L)'
;MRQEDSQFVEILTKIRNGNILKEEEIQVIESRFITKEEVQSVCPEGIRLIFTNAAVNEYNHSILNREENKTMSLASDVFVRCRNAEQENFVRQKLHKMRADNTGGYELILVVKTDLA
;
A
#
# COMPACT_ATOMS: atom_id res chain seq x y z
N MET A 1 16.26 -2.10 18.22
CA MET A 1 16.62 -0.74 17.78
C MET A 1 16.32 -0.66 16.29
N ARG A 2 15.64 0.37 15.76
CA ARG A 2 15.26 0.40 14.32
C ARG A 2 16.35 0.93 13.40
N GLN A 3 17.31 1.68 13.94
CA GLN A 3 18.43 2.25 13.19
C GLN A 3 19.69 2.15 14.03
N GLU A 4 20.80 1.77 13.40
CA GLU A 4 22.10 1.57 14.06
C GLU A 4 23.02 2.80 13.95
N ASP A 5 22.81 3.64 12.91
CA ASP A 5 23.56 4.87 12.68
C ASP A 5 23.12 5.96 13.68
N SER A 6 23.99 6.27 14.66
CA SER A 6 23.72 7.25 15.70
C SER A 6 23.52 8.67 15.16
N GLN A 7 24.25 9.04 14.10
CA GLN A 7 24.13 10.35 13.48
C GLN A 7 22.77 10.50 12.79
N PHE A 8 22.34 9.45 12.08
CA PHE A 8 21.05 9.46 11.40
C PHE A 8 19.87 9.47 12.39
N VAL A 9 19.99 8.75 13.51
CA VAL A 9 19.00 8.77 14.60
C VAL A 9 18.83 10.19 15.17
N GLU A 10 19.92 10.93 15.35
CA GLU A 10 19.85 12.32 15.83
C GLU A 10 19.12 13.23 14.83
N ILE A 11 19.45 13.12 13.54
CA ILE A 11 18.80 13.86 12.47
C ILE A 11 17.30 13.57 12.44
N LEU A 12 16.88 12.30 12.50
CA LEU A 12 15.46 11.94 12.54
C LEU A 12 14.76 12.49 13.80
N THR A 13 15.46 12.53 14.93
CA THR A 13 14.92 13.10 16.17
C THR A 13 14.69 14.61 16.02
N LYS A 14 15.61 15.33 15.36
CA LYS A 14 15.44 16.76 15.04
C LYS A 14 14.26 17.00 14.11
N ILE A 15 14.12 16.22 13.04
CA ILE A 15 12.97 16.29 12.12
C ILE A 15 11.66 16.06 12.88
N ARG A 16 11.61 15.03 13.74
CA ARG A 16 10.43 14.73 14.56
C ARG A 16 10.03 15.89 15.47
N ASN A 17 11.01 16.62 16.02
CA ASN A 17 10.78 17.76 16.90
C ASN A 17 10.50 19.06 16.16
N GLY A 18 10.57 19.08 14.82
CA GLY A 18 10.37 20.28 14.01
C GLY A 18 11.56 21.24 14.02
N ASN A 19 12.74 20.78 14.42
CA ASN A 19 13.95 21.58 14.42
C ASN A 19 14.47 21.79 12.99
N ILE A 20 14.98 22.98 12.69
CA ILE A 20 15.65 23.27 11.43
C ILE A 20 16.98 22.49 11.40
N LEU A 21 17.19 21.71 10.34
CA LEU A 21 18.42 20.99 10.12
C LEU A 21 19.52 21.94 9.62
N LYS A 22 20.75 21.65 10.02
CA LYS A 22 21.93 22.32 9.48
C LYS A 22 22.27 21.78 8.09
N GLU A 23 23.04 22.56 7.34
CA GLU A 23 23.52 22.19 6.00
C GLU A 23 24.24 20.83 5.99
N GLU A 24 25.12 20.59 6.97
CA GLU A 24 25.82 19.31 7.15
C GLU A 24 24.86 18.11 7.37
N GLU A 25 23.73 18.33 8.02
CA GLU A 25 22.72 17.30 8.27
C GLU A 25 21.85 17.05 7.02
N ILE A 26 21.59 18.10 6.24
CA ILE A 26 20.90 18.01 4.95
C ILE A 26 21.76 17.20 3.97
N GLN A 27 23.05 17.52 3.86
CA GLN A 27 23.99 16.77 3.01
C GLN A 27 24.03 15.28 3.35
N VAL A 28 23.94 14.94 4.63
CA VAL A 28 23.87 13.55 5.10
C VAL A 28 22.58 12.87 4.60
N ILE A 29 21.43 13.54 4.60
CA ILE A 29 20.18 13.01 4.03
C ILE A 29 20.32 12.86 2.50
N GLU A 30 20.77 13.91 1.82
CA GLU A 30 20.88 13.96 0.36
C GLU A 30 21.88 12.95 -0.20
N SER A 31 22.94 12.63 0.54
CA SER A 31 23.90 11.57 0.18
C SER A 31 23.28 10.18 0.03
N ARG A 32 22.08 9.99 0.60
CA ARG A 32 21.31 8.73 0.53
C ARG A 32 20.25 8.77 -0.57
N PHE A 33 20.16 9.86 -1.33
CA PHE A 33 19.26 9.92 -2.47
C PHE A 33 19.76 8.97 -3.55
N ILE A 34 18.82 8.16 -4.02
CA ILE A 34 19.06 7.11 -4.98
C ILE A 34 18.02 7.27 -6.09
N THR A 35 18.46 7.07 -7.33
CA THR A 35 17.58 7.19 -8.50
C THR A 35 16.61 6.01 -8.56
N LYS A 36 15.56 6.15 -9.39
CA LYS A 36 14.56 5.07 -9.53
C LYS A 36 15.18 3.81 -10.12
N GLU A 37 16.13 3.98 -11.03
CA GLU A 37 16.84 2.92 -11.73
C GLU A 37 17.75 2.14 -10.76
N GLU A 38 18.48 2.84 -9.90
CA GLU A 38 19.32 2.23 -8.87
C GLU A 38 18.48 1.52 -7.79
N VAL A 39 17.35 2.10 -7.40
CA VAL A 39 16.41 1.43 -6.47
C VAL A 39 15.89 0.11 -7.06
N GLN A 40 15.61 0.10 -8.37
CA GLN A 40 15.13 -1.10 -9.05
C GLN A 40 16.19 -2.20 -9.12
N SER A 41 17.48 -1.86 -9.15
CA SER A 41 18.57 -2.84 -9.15
C SER A 41 18.91 -3.36 -7.75
N VAL A 42 18.93 -2.47 -6.75
CA VAL A 42 19.33 -2.81 -5.37
C VAL A 42 18.20 -3.49 -4.61
N CYS A 43 16.97 -3.01 -4.77
CA CYS A 43 15.83 -3.49 -4.00
C CYS A 43 14.53 -3.46 -4.82
N PRO A 44 14.41 -4.30 -5.87
CA PRO A 44 13.26 -4.29 -6.77
C PRO A 44 11.91 -4.48 -6.05
N GLU A 45 11.88 -5.32 -5.02
CA GLU A 45 10.67 -5.66 -4.24
C GLU A 45 10.46 -4.79 -3.00
N GLY A 46 11.29 -3.75 -2.82
CA GLY A 46 11.19 -2.90 -1.64
C GLY A 46 9.91 -2.05 -1.62
N ILE A 47 9.41 -1.79 -0.41
CA ILE A 47 8.27 -0.89 -0.19
C ILE A 47 8.67 0.54 -0.58
N ARG A 48 7.83 1.22 -1.36
CA ARG A 48 8.00 2.64 -1.71
C ARG A 48 7.02 3.51 -0.95
N LEU A 49 7.53 4.57 -0.34
CA LEU A 49 6.72 5.62 0.25
C LEU A 49 6.53 6.72 -0.78
N ILE A 50 5.28 7.04 -1.09
CA ILE A 50 4.90 8.02 -2.11
C ILE A 50 3.95 9.02 -1.47
N PHE A 51 4.09 10.30 -1.84
CA PHE A 51 3.40 11.40 -1.17
C PHE A 51 1.89 11.45 -1.43
N THR A 52 1.41 11.00 -2.59
CA THR A 52 0.00 11.12 -2.98
C THR A 52 -0.63 9.78 -3.33
N ASN A 53 -1.91 9.61 -3.00
CA ASN A 53 -2.68 8.39 -3.34
C ASN A 53 -2.75 8.14 -4.85
N ALA A 54 -2.86 9.21 -5.65
CA ALA A 54 -2.87 9.09 -7.11
C ALA A 54 -1.57 8.46 -7.63
N ALA A 55 -0.41 8.92 -7.13
CA ALA A 55 0.88 8.38 -7.51
C ALA A 55 1.12 6.97 -6.93
N VAL A 56 0.59 6.66 -5.74
CA VAL A 56 0.57 5.28 -5.20
C VAL A 56 -0.18 4.34 -6.15
N ASN A 57 -1.37 4.75 -6.61
CA ASN A 57 -2.17 3.94 -7.52
C ASN A 57 -1.44 3.73 -8.85
N GLU A 58 -0.88 4.78 -9.43
CA GLU A 58 -0.10 4.71 -10.66
C GLU A 58 1.10 3.75 -10.51
N TYR A 59 1.85 3.86 -9.41
CA TYR A 59 2.97 2.97 -9.12
C TYR A 59 2.54 1.51 -8.97
N ASN A 60 1.51 1.25 -8.15
CA ASN A 60 0.99 -0.11 -7.95
C ASN A 60 0.47 -0.71 -9.26
N HIS A 61 -0.28 0.05 -10.05
CA HIS A 61 -0.72 -0.40 -11.37
C HIS A 61 0.47 -0.72 -12.28
N SER A 62 1.53 0.09 -12.26
CA SER A 62 2.72 -0.17 -13.10
C SER A 62 3.43 -1.47 -12.74
N ILE A 63 3.58 -1.78 -11.45
CA ILE A 63 4.21 -3.03 -10.99
C ILE A 63 3.31 -4.21 -11.30
N LEU A 64 2.05 -4.13 -10.88
CA LEU A 64 1.09 -5.21 -11.09
C LEU A 64 0.91 -5.47 -12.58
N ASN A 65 0.99 -4.46 -13.46
CA ASN A 65 0.89 -4.67 -14.90
C ASN A 65 2.05 -5.44 -15.51
N ARG A 66 3.26 -5.33 -14.94
CA ARG A 66 4.48 -6.00 -15.44
C ARG A 66 4.60 -7.46 -15.03
N GLU A 67 3.93 -7.87 -13.97
CA GLU A 67 4.03 -9.24 -13.47
C GLU A 67 3.34 -10.24 -14.41
N GLU A 68 4.07 -11.23 -14.94
CA GLU A 68 3.49 -12.19 -15.90
C GLU A 68 2.57 -13.20 -15.20
N ASN A 69 2.87 -13.55 -13.95
CA ASN A 69 2.13 -14.53 -13.15
C ASN A 69 1.00 -13.89 -12.33
N LYS A 70 0.11 -13.15 -13.00
CA LYS A 70 -1.08 -12.60 -12.35
C LYS A 70 -2.19 -13.64 -12.24
N THR A 71 -2.58 -13.98 -11.02
CA THR A 71 -3.86 -14.64 -10.78
C THR A 71 -4.94 -13.58 -10.66
N MET A 72 -5.79 -13.45 -11.67
CA MET A 72 -7.00 -12.64 -11.58
C MET A 72 -8.03 -13.34 -10.69
N SER A 73 -8.02 -12.99 -9.40
CA SER A 73 -9.09 -13.37 -8.48
C SER A 73 -10.15 -12.28 -8.46
N LEU A 74 -11.21 -12.46 -9.24
CA LEU A 74 -12.40 -11.63 -9.14
C LEU A 74 -13.20 -12.09 -7.92
N ALA A 75 -13.08 -11.35 -6.82
CA ALA A 75 -13.96 -11.54 -5.68
C ALA A 75 -15.40 -11.30 -6.13
N SER A 76 -16.24 -12.32 -6.01
CA SER A 76 -17.68 -12.22 -6.25
C SER A 76 -18.38 -12.08 -4.91
N ASP A 77 -19.06 -10.95 -4.70
CA ASP A 77 -19.84 -10.73 -3.49
C ASP A 77 -21.09 -11.61 -3.53
N VAL A 78 -21.23 -12.46 -2.51
CA VAL A 78 -22.42 -13.31 -2.32
C VAL A 78 -23.32 -12.69 -1.24
N PHE A 79 -24.45 -12.13 -1.65
CA PHE A 79 -25.43 -11.53 -0.75
C PHE A 79 -26.43 -12.58 -0.28
N VAL A 80 -26.19 -13.16 0.91
CA VAL A 80 -27.07 -14.18 1.49
C VAL A 80 -28.31 -13.55 2.13
N ARG A 81 -29.44 -14.26 2.15
CA ARG A 81 -30.72 -13.88 2.79
C ARG A 81 -31.52 -12.75 2.11
N CYS A 82 -31.17 -12.35 0.89
CA CYS A 82 -32.03 -11.49 0.07
C CYS A 82 -33.21 -12.31 -0.46
N ARG A 83 -34.44 -11.79 -0.36
CA ARG A 83 -35.65 -12.48 -0.81
C ARG A 83 -35.97 -12.20 -2.28
N ASN A 84 -35.40 -11.14 -2.86
CA ASN A 84 -35.59 -10.74 -4.25
C ASN A 84 -34.41 -9.88 -4.76
N ALA A 85 -34.37 -9.64 -6.07
CA ALA A 85 -33.31 -8.89 -6.73
C ALA A 85 -33.24 -7.40 -6.30
N GLU A 86 -34.37 -6.82 -5.89
CA GLU A 86 -34.41 -5.44 -5.38
C GLU A 86 -33.70 -5.31 -4.03
N GLN A 87 -33.91 -6.26 -3.12
CA GLN A 87 -33.20 -6.33 -1.84
C GLN A 87 -31.71 -6.54 -2.05
N GLU A 88 -31.33 -7.43 -2.97
CA GLU A 88 -29.93 -7.66 -3.31
C GLU A 88 -29.25 -6.39 -3.83
N ASN A 89 -29.89 -5.68 -4.76
CA ASN A 89 -29.38 -4.42 -5.28
C ASN A 89 -29.29 -3.32 -4.21
N PHE A 90 -30.26 -3.25 -3.30
CA PHE A 90 -30.23 -2.31 -2.19
C PHE A 90 -29.07 -2.58 -1.23
N VAL A 91 -28.86 -3.84 -0.84
CA VAL A 91 -27.77 -4.23 0.06
C VAL A 91 -26.41 -4.02 -0.63
N ARG A 92 -26.28 -4.37 -1.91
CA ARG A 92 -25.08 -4.11 -2.73
C ARG A 92 -24.73 -2.63 -2.77
N GLN A 93 -25.71 -1.76 -3.08
CA GLN A 93 -25.49 -0.32 -3.11
C GLN A 93 -25.11 0.25 -1.74
N LYS A 94 -25.69 -0.30 -0.66
CA LYS A 94 -25.35 0.10 0.72
C LYS A 94 -23.92 -0.31 1.09
N LEU A 95 -23.51 -1.54 0.72
CA LEU A 95 -22.17 -2.07 1.00
C LEU A 95 -21.09 -1.23 0.29
N HIS A 96 -21.22 -0.95 -1.00
CA HIS A 96 -20.22 -0.15 -1.74
C HIS A 96 -20.13 1.31 -1.29
N LYS A 97 -21.10 1.81 -0.52
CA LYS A 97 -21.11 3.16 0.05
C LYS A 97 -20.70 3.18 1.53
N MET A 98 -20.52 2.02 2.17
CA MET A 98 -20.06 1.95 3.54
C MET A 98 -18.58 2.29 3.61
N ARG A 99 -18.24 3.16 4.57
CA ARG A 99 -16.84 3.44 4.92
C ARG A 99 -16.23 2.24 5.66
N ALA A 100 -14.93 2.04 5.49
CA ALA A 100 -14.19 0.89 6.01
C ALA A 100 -14.12 0.82 7.56
N ASP A 101 -14.45 1.90 8.25
CA ASP A 101 -14.61 1.97 9.70
C ASP A 101 -15.96 1.39 10.17
N ASN A 102 -16.99 1.40 9.32
CA ASN A 102 -18.35 0.91 9.62
C ASN A 102 -18.56 -0.56 9.22
N THR A 103 -17.56 -1.21 8.63
CA THR A 103 -17.63 -2.60 8.18
C THR A 103 -17.30 -3.62 9.28
N GLY A 104 -16.99 -3.18 10.51
CA GLY A 104 -16.85 -4.08 11.67
C GLY A 104 -15.76 -5.14 11.54
N GLY A 105 -14.81 -4.97 10.60
CA GLY A 105 -13.79 -5.96 10.30
C GLY A 105 -14.35 -7.24 9.67
N TYR A 106 -15.12 -7.13 8.58
CA TYR A 106 -15.42 -8.31 7.76
C TYR A 106 -14.11 -9.06 7.45
N GLU A 107 -14.02 -10.30 7.93
CA GLU A 107 -12.92 -11.21 7.63
C GLU A 107 -12.85 -11.37 6.10
N LEU A 108 -11.77 -10.86 5.50
CA LEU A 108 -11.40 -11.17 4.13
C LEU A 108 -11.02 -12.66 4.07
N ILE A 109 -12.00 -13.52 3.84
CA ILE A 109 -11.75 -14.93 3.53
C ILE A 109 -11.29 -15.01 2.07
N LEU A 110 -9.99 -14.97 1.86
CA LEU A 110 -9.37 -15.24 0.57
C LEU A 110 -9.39 -16.74 0.31
N VAL A 111 -10.34 -17.21 -0.51
CA VAL A 111 -10.33 -18.58 -1.02
C VAL A 111 -9.43 -18.62 -2.25
N VAL A 112 -8.21 -19.12 -2.08
CA VAL A 112 -7.31 -19.43 -3.20
C VAL A 112 -7.69 -20.80 -3.73
N LYS A 113 -8.33 -20.84 -4.91
CA LYS A 113 -8.41 -22.08 -5.67
C LYS A 113 -7.10 -22.27 -6.42
N THR A 114 -6.26 -23.19 -5.96
CA THR A 114 -5.19 -23.73 -6.78
C THR A 114 -5.77 -24.84 -7.63
N ASP A 115 -5.92 -24.59 -8.93
CA ASP A 115 -6.08 -25.66 -9.89
C ASP A 115 -4.72 -26.38 -9.99
N LEU A 116 -4.59 -27.48 -9.25
CA LEU A 116 -3.49 -28.43 -9.43
C LEU A 116 -3.72 -29.16 -10.75
N ALA A 117 -2.75 -29.02 -11.66
CA ALA A 117 -2.64 -29.75 -12.92
C ALA A 117 -2.49 -31.27 -12.72
#